data_AF-A0A9X1GG07-F1
#
_entry.id   AF-A0A9X1GG07-F1
#
_cell.length_a   1.000
_cell.length_b   1.000
_cell.length_c   1.000
_cell.angle_alpha   90.00
_cell.angle_beta   90.00
_cell.angle_gamma   90.00
#
_symmetry.space_group_name_H-M   'P 1'
#
loop_
_entity.id
_entity.type
_entity.pdbx_description
1 polymer ?
#
loop_
_entity_poly.entity_id
_entity_poly.type
_entity_poly.pdbx_seq_one_letter_code
_entity_poly.pdbx_strand_id
1 'polypeptide(L)'
;GAGKSIIIDALGLLAGGRGSSDYIRQGAEKCILEGLFELPKQEGFSELMVELGIETDEDNLIVRRDMSLTGKNVCRVNGHIITLANLRKIGSYLVDIQG
;
A
#
# COMPACT_ATOMS: atom_id res chain seq x y z
N GLY A 1 7.65 -21.58 -0.85
CA GLY A 1 8.35 -21.53 -2.14
C GLY A 1 8.27 -20.12 -2.72
N ALA A 2 9.05 -19.82 -3.76
CA ALA A 2 9.27 -18.47 -4.29
C ALA A 2 7.98 -17.64 -4.55
N GLY A 3 6.88 -18.27 -4.96
CA GLY A 3 5.60 -17.57 -5.17
C GLY A 3 4.96 -17.01 -3.90
N LYS A 4 5.14 -17.67 -2.75
CA LYS A 4 4.62 -17.16 -1.45
C LYS A 4 5.38 -15.90 -1.02
N SER A 5 6.70 -15.88 -1.24
CA SER A 5 7.55 -14.73 -0.90
C SER A 5 7.15 -13.49 -1.70
N ILE A 6 6.90 -13.63 -3.01
CA ILE A 6 6.44 -12.52 -3.87
C ILE A 6 5.12 -11.92 -3.36
N ILE A 7 4.18 -12.75 -2.91
CA ILE A 7 2.89 -12.27 -2.39
C ILE A 7 3.09 -11.53 -1.06
N ILE A 8 3.92 -12.06 -0.16
CA ILE A 8 4.23 -11.41 1.12
C ILE A 8 4.92 -10.07 0.89
N ASP A 9 5.89 -10.01 -0.02
CA ASP A 9 6.57 -8.77 -0.38
C ASP A 9 5.59 -7.74 -0.96
N ALA A 10 4.69 -8.15 -1.85
CA ALA A 10 3.67 -7.28 -2.43
C ALA A 10 2.73 -6.71 -1.36
N LEU A 11 2.27 -7.55 -0.41
CA LEU A 11 1.45 -7.10 0.72
C LEU A 11 2.22 -6.14 1.63
N GLY A 12 3.49 -6.43 1.94
CA GLY A 12 4.34 -5.53 2.72
C GLY A 12 4.55 -4.18 2.05
N LEU A 13 4.67 -4.15 0.72
CA LEU A 13 4.77 -2.92 -0.06
C LEU A 13 3.46 -2.13 -0.07
N LEU A 14 2.30 -2.80 -0.16
CA LEU A 14 0.98 -2.16 -0.04
C LEU A 14 0.74 -1.64 1.39
N ALA A 15 1.32 -2.26 2.42
CA ALA A 15 1.28 -1.80 3.80
C ALA A 15 2.30 -0.69 4.16
N GLY A 16 2.97 -0.08 3.17
CA GLY A 16 3.92 1.02 3.41
C GLY A 16 5.36 0.58 3.75
N GLY A 17 5.71 -0.67 3.44
CA GLY A 17 7.07 -1.19 3.46
C GLY A 17 8.02 -0.41 2.54
N ARG A 18 9.33 -0.62 2.67
CA ARG A 18 10.30 0.05 1.78
C ARG A 18 10.27 -0.63 0.40
N GLY A 19 10.14 0.17 -0.65
CA GLY A 19 10.29 -0.29 -2.03
C GLY A 19 11.75 -0.26 -2.46
N SER A 20 12.13 -1.19 -3.35
CA SER A 20 13.40 -1.22 -4.08
C SER A 20 13.13 -1.31 -5.59
N SER A 21 14.07 -0.82 -6.40
CA SER A 21 14.08 -1.07 -7.85
C SER A 21 14.17 -2.56 -8.18
N ASP A 22 14.64 -3.40 -7.26
CA ASP A 22 14.75 -4.85 -7.46
C ASP A 22 13.39 -5.54 -7.65
N TYR A 23 12.29 -4.91 -7.21
CA TYR A 23 10.93 -5.40 -7.47
C TYR A 23 10.43 -5.07 -8.88
N ILE A 24 11.17 -4.27 -9.65
CA ILE A 24 10.81 -3.92 -11.03
C ILE A 24 11.36 -5.00 -11.95
N ARG A 25 10.47 -5.63 -12.72
CA ARG A 25 10.82 -6.69 -13.69
C ARG A 25 11.90 -6.17 -14.65
N GLN A 26 12.89 -7.01 -14.94
CA GLN A 26 13.93 -6.69 -15.92
C GLN A 26 13.33 -6.21 -17.25
N GLY A 27 13.81 -5.07 -17.75
CA GLY A 27 13.33 -4.44 -18.97
C GLY A 27 12.05 -3.61 -18.82
N ALA A 28 11.43 -3.55 -17.63
CA ALA A 28 10.30 -2.68 -17.35
C ALA A 28 10.74 -1.37 -16.67
N GLU A 29 10.01 -0.29 -16.95
CA GLU A 29 10.31 1.04 -16.37
C GLU A 29 9.68 1.25 -14.98
N LYS A 30 8.63 0.48 -14.67
CA LYS A 30 7.85 0.60 -13.43
C LYS A 30 7.25 -0.73 -12.96
N CYS A 31 6.98 -0.80 -11.67
CA CYS A 31 6.16 -1.80 -11.00
C CYS A 31 4.92 -1.11 -10.43
N ILE A 32 3.75 -1.73 -10.58
CA ILE A 32 2.47 -1.25 -10.04
C ILE A 32 1.89 -2.36 -9.20
N LEU A 33 1.53 -2.02 -7.96
CA LEU A 33 0.81 -2.89 -7.03
C LEU A 33 -0.51 -2.24 -6.70
N GLU A 34 -1.58 -3.03 -6.67
CA GLU A 34 -2.91 -2.59 -6.27
C GLU A 34 -3.57 -3.70 -5.46
N GLY A 35 -4.21 -3.33 -4.36
CA GLY A 35 -4.93 -4.23 -3.48
C GLY A 35 -6.26 -3.63 -3.07
N LEU A 36 -7.29 -4.46 -3.10
CA LEU A 36 -8.60 -4.19 -2.53
C LEU A 36 -8.65 -4.85 -1.15
N PHE A 37 -8.87 -4.05 -0.11
CA PHE A 37 -8.98 -4.50 1.26
C PHE A 37 -10.39 -4.25 1.76
N GLU A 38 -10.90 -5.10 2.63
CA GLU A 38 -12.09 -4.73 3.41
C GLU A 38 -11.75 -3.54 4.31
N LEU A 39 -12.71 -2.62 4.48
CA LEU A 39 -12.52 -1.44 5.30
C LEU A 39 -12.29 -1.88 6.76
N PRO A 40 -11.12 -1.53 7.35
CA PRO A 40 -10.80 -1.96 8.69
C PRO A 40 -11.75 -1.39 9.75
N LYS A 41 -12.15 -2.23 10.70
CA LYS A 41 -13.08 -1.89 11.79
C LYS A 41 -12.38 -1.69 13.14
N GLN A 42 -11.04 -1.69 13.17
CA GLN A 42 -10.33 -1.41 14.43
C GLN A 42 -10.51 0.05 14.84
N GLU A 43 -10.50 0.29 16.14
CA GLU A 43 -10.56 1.63 16.72
C GLU A 43 -9.44 2.53 16.19
N GLY A 44 -9.76 3.79 15.87
CA GLY A 44 -8.79 4.76 15.35
C GLY A 44 -8.63 4.76 13.82
N PHE A 45 -9.10 3.74 13.10
CA PHE A 45 -8.94 3.69 11.63
C PHE A 45 -9.76 4.80 10.95
N SER A 46 -11.04 4.94 11.32
CA SER A 46 -11.92 5.96 10.74
C SER A 46 -11.41 7.38 11.05
N GLU A 47 -10.94 7.62 12.27
CA GLU A 47 -10.35 8.91 12.66
C GLU A 47 -9.10 9.23 11.85
N LEU A 48 -8.24 8.23 11.59
CA LEU A 48 -7.07 8.38 10.73
C LEU A 48 -7.48 8.74 9.29
N MET A 49 -8.54 8.14 8.74
CA MET A 49 -9.01 8.45 7.39
C MET A 49 -9.49 9.90 7.30
N VAL A 50 -10.22 10.37 8.31
CA VAL A 50 -10.65 11.77 8.43
C VAL A 50 -9.45 12.71 8.57
N GLU A 51 -8.46 12.40 9.41
CA GLU A 51 -7.22 13.19 9.56
C GLU A 51 -6.48 13.35 8.22
N LEU A 52 -6.47 12.28 7.42
CA LEU A 52 -5.79 12.24 6.13
C LEU A 52 -6.64 12.80 4.98
N GLY A 53 -7.91 13.15 5.22
CA GLY A 53 -8.84 13.63 4.19
C GLY A 53 -9.17 12.57 3.14
N ILE A 54 -9.26 11.29 3.55
CA ILE A 54 -9.60 10.16 2.68
C ILE A 54 -11.05 9.77 2.95
N GLU A 55 -11.87 9.78 1.90
CA GLU A 55 -13.27 9.32 1.96
C GLU A 55 -13.34 7.79 1.95
N THR A 56 -14.25 7.24 2.77
CA THR A 56 -14.44 5.79 2.97
C THR A 56 -15.91 5.42 2.88
N ASP A 57 -16.51 5.79 1.76
CA ASP A 57 -17.95 5.67 1.51
C ASP A 57 -18.36 4.23 1.10
N GLU A 58 -17.36 3.36 0.96
CA GLU A 58 -17.50 1.95 0.57
C GLU A 58 -17.00 1.02 1.68
N ASP A 59 -17.46 -0.22 1.67
CA ASP A 59 -16.95 -1.29 2.57
C ASP A 59 -15.52 -1.73 2.24
N ASN A 60 -14.86 -1.07 1.28
CA ASN A 60 -13.53 -1.43 0.82
C ASN A 60 -12.58 -0.23 0.76
N LEU A 61 -11.28 -0.55 0.81
CA LEU A 61 -10.18 0.37 0.64
C LEU A 61 -9.31 -0.08 -0.53
N ILE A 62 -9.13 0.79 -1.52
CA ILE A 62 -8.21 0.54 -2.64
C ILE A 62 -6.88 1.17 -2.30
N VAL A 63 -5.83 0.36 -2.19
CA VAL A 63 -4.46 0.81 -2.00
C VAL A 63 -3.66 0.54 -3.26
N ARG A 64 -2.99 1.56 -3.77
CA ARG A 64 -2.14 1.45 -4.95
C ARG A 64 -0.76 2.04 -4.72
N ARG A 65 0.25 1.37 -5.25
CA ARG A 65 1.64 1.84 -5.22
C ARG A 65 2.29 1.71 -6.59
N ASP A 66 2.76 2.83 -7.12
CA ASP A 66 3.54 2.89 -8.34
C ASP A 66 5.01 3.14 -7.98
N MET A 67 5.92 2.29 -8.49
CA MET A 67 7.37 2.42 -8.28
C MET A 67 8.07 2.44 -9.63
N SER A 68 8.98 3.39 -9.84
CA SER A 68 9.72 3.52 -11.10
C SER A 68 11.22 3.32 -10.90
N LEU A 69 11.92 2.95 -11.98
CA LEU A 69 13.39 2.82 -11.97
C LEU A 69 14.10 4.15 -11.66
N THR A 70 13.45 5.29 -11.87
CA THR A 70 13.98 6.62 -11.54
C THR A 70 13.88 6.97 -10.06
N GLY A 71 13.38 6.05 -9.22
CA GLY A 71 13.21 6.23 -7.78
C GLY A 71 11.91 6.92 -7.38
N LYS A 72 11.09 7.40 -8.35
CA LYS A 72 9.77 7.97 -8.04
C LYS A 72 8.85 6.88 -7.50
N ASN A 73 8.26 7.15 -6.33
CA ASN A 73 7.27 6.30 -5.67
C ASN A 73 5.99 7.12 -5.48
N VAL A 74 4.84 6.58 -5.88
CA VAL A 74 3.54 7.22 -5.68
C VAL A 74 2.62 6.25 -4.97
N CYS A 75 2.12 6.67 -3.81
CA CYS A 75 1.15 5.90 -3.02
C CYS A 75 -0.23 6.54 -3.20
N ARG A 76 -1.26 5.71 -3.33
CA ARG A 76 -2.65 6.14 -3.38
C ARG A 76 -3.53 5.28 -2.50
N VAL A 77 -4.52 5.91 -1.88
CA VAL A 77 -5.60 5.24 -1.15
C VAL A 77 -6.92 5.86 -1.60
N ASN A 78 -7.85 5.03 -2.08
CA ASN A 78 -9.11 5.45 -2.74
C ASN A 78 -8.88 6.52 -3.82
N GLY A 79 -7.78 6.40 -4.58
CA GLY A 79 -7.40 7.37 -5.62
C GLY A 79 -6.68 8.62 -5.12
N HIS A 80 -6.70 8.93 -3.83
CA HIS A 80 -6.01 10.09 -3.23
C HIS A 80 -4.51 9.83 -3.10
N ILE A 81 -3.68 10.76 -3.57
CA ILE A 81 -2.22 10.68 -3.43
C ILE A 81 -1.85 10.93 -1.97
N ILE A 82 -1.07 10.01 -1.38
CA ILE A 82 -0.56 10.14 -0.02
C ILE A 82 0.95 9.94 0.05
N THR A 83 1.55 10.37 1.16
CA THR A 83 2.95 10.07 1.46
C THR A 83 3.12 8.61 1.85
N LEU A 84 4.34 8.07 1.67
CA LEU A 84 4.67 6.72 2.16
C LEU A 84 4.54 6.60 3.69
N ALA A 85 4.77 7.69 4.43
CA ALA A 85 4.61 7.71 5.88
C ALA A 85 3.13 7.53 6.28
N ASN A 86 2.21 8.22 5.60
CA ASN A 86 0.79 8.05 5.81
C ASN A 86 0.33 6.66 5.36
N LEU A 87 0.84 6.15 4.23
CA LEU A 87 0.54 4.78 3.81
C LEU A 87 0.96 3.76 4.87
N ARG A 88 2.09 3.96 5.54
CA ARG A 88 2.54 3.09 6.63
C ARG A 88 1.59 3.13 7.85
N LYS A 89 1.07 4.30 8.20
CA LYS A 89 0.05 4.43 9.27
C LYS A 89 -1.22 3.65 8.91
N ILE A 90 -1.65 3.70 7.65
CA ILE A 90 -2.80 2.94 7.16
C ILE A 90 -2.49 1.44 7.15
N GLY A 91 -1.30 1.08 6.64
CA GLY A 91 -0.86 -0.31 6.50
C GLY A 91 -0.83 -1.09 7.81
N SER A 92 -0.58 -0.44 8.96
CA SER A 92 -0.63 -1.11 10.27
C SER A 92 -2.02 -1.60 10.67
N TYR A 93 -3.08 -1.11 10.02
CA TYR A 93 -4.44 -1.63 10.18
C TYR A 93 -4.79 -2.72 9.17
N LEU A 94 -4.09 -2.77 8.03
CA LEU A 94 -4.40 -3.66 6.91
C LEU A 94 -3.70 -5.01 7.00
N VAL A 95 -2.44 -5.03 7.45
CA VAL A 95 -1.64 -6.24 7.45
C VAL A 95 -0.80 -6.31 8.72
N ASP A 96 -1.01 -7.36 9.53
CA ASP A 96 -0.08 -7.75 10.58
C ASP A 96 0.93 -8.75 10.00
N ILE A 97 2.03 -8.23 9.45
CA ILE A 97 3.15 -9.07 9.01
C ILE A 97 4.01 -9.34 10.23
N GLN A 98 3.64 -10.37 10.99
CA GLN A 98 4.55 -10.99 11.95
C GLN A 98 5.60 -11.75 11.15
N GLY A 99 6.86 -11.30 11.25
CA GLY A 99 8.03 -12.01 10.73
C GLY A 99 8.37 -13.21 11.61
#